data_AF-Q2L2A8-F1
#
_entry.id   AF-Q2L2A8-F1
#
_cell.length_a   1.000
_cell.length_b   1.000
_cell.length_c   1.000
_cell.angle_alpha   90.00
_cell.angle_beta   90.00
_cell.angle_gamma   90.00
#
_symmetry.space_group_name_H-M   'P 1'
#
loop_
_entity.id
_entity.type
_entity.pdbx_description
1 polymer ?
#
loop_
_entity_poly.entity_id
_entity_poly.type
_entity_poly.pdbx_seq_one_letter_code
_entity_poly.pdbx_strand_id
1 'polypeptide(L)'
;VGQVTGLYSDMLELSDIRNHLNIDPEDADDSVLLRFSGAAVRSFEHKTGRKLFRGADDVPNPVPPNAVLLDHDIELALLLLIGHWHANREATSDVVLANIPQGFEELANPYRWWPD
;
A
#
# COMPACT_ATOMS: atom_id res chain seq x y z
N VAL A 1 16.54 10.15 -12.99
CA VAL A 1 16.04 9.01 -12.19
C VAL A 1 15.98 9.47 -10.74
N GLY A 2 14.83 10.01 -10.33
CA GLY A 2 14.66 10.62 -9.01
C GLY A 2 13.21 11.09 -8.87
N GLN A 3 12.69 11.04 -7.65
CA GLN A 3 11.34 11.48 -7.20
C GLN A 3 10.26 10.39 -6.96
N VAL A 4 10.45 9.12 -7.31
CA VAL A 4 9.40 8.11 -7.02
C VAL A 4 9.38 7.69 -5.53
N THR A 5 10.51 7.75 -4.83
CA THR A 5 10.60 7.33 -3.42
C THR A 5 9.95 8.28 -2.42
N GLY A 6 9.79 9.58 -2.76
CA GLY A 6 9.16 10.56 -1.88
C GLY A 6 7.62 10.57 -1.95
N LEU A 7 7.02 10.12 -3.06
CA LEU A 7 5.58 10.24 -3.28
C LEU A 7 4.73 9.24 -2.47
N TYR A 8 5.34 8.17 -1.94
CA TYR A 8 4.60 7.13 -1.22
C TYR A 8 4.86 7.13 0.29
N SER A 9 5.87 7.87 0.76
CA SER A 9 6.18 7.94 2.20
C SER A 9 5.04 8.56 3.00
N ASP A 10 4.21 9.38 2.36
CA ASP A 10 3.08 10.07 2.98
C ASP A 10 1.72 9.50 2.55
N MET A 11 1.62 8.30 1.96
CA MET A 11 0.28 7.73 1.64
C MET A 11 -0.46 7.23 2.87
N LEU A 12 0.27 6.79 3.89
CA LEU A 12 -0.26 6.34 5.18
C LEU A 12 0.49 7.05 6.29
N GLU A 13 -0.20 7.44 7.34
CA GLU A 13 0.48 7.99 8.52
C GLU A 13 1.25 6.87 9.25
N LEU A 14 2.45 7.19 9.74
CA LEU A 14 3.25 6.24 10.51
C LEU A 14 2.54 5.79 11.79
N SER A 15 1.72 6.64 12.40
CA SER A 15 0.89 6.25 13.55
C SER A 15 -0.08 5.14 13.22
N ASP A 16 -0.70 5.17 12.04
CA ASP A 16 -1.71 4.18 11.65
C ASP A 16 -1.05 2.84 11.35
N ILE A 17 0.13 2.87 10.71
CA ILE A 17 0.95 1.67 10.50
C ILE A 17 1.37 1.07 11.85
N ARG A 18 1.88 1.87 12.79
CA ARG A 18 2.29 1.39 14.13
C ARG A 18 1.10 0.80 14.90
N ASN A 19 -0.04 1.50 14.90
CA ASN A 19 -1.26 1.02 15.54
C ASN A 19 -1.73 -0.31 14.94
N HIS A 20 -1.71 -0.44 13.60
CA HIS A 20 -2.06 -1.67 12.91
C HIS A 20 -1.14 -2.84 13.27
N LEU A 21 0.17 -2.57 13.39
CA LEU A 21 1.18 -3.57 13.72
C LEU A 21 1.33 -3.82 15.22
N ASN A 22 0.64 -3.05 16.07
CA ASN A 22 0.81 -3.04 17.53
C ASN A 22 2.30 -2.86 17.95
N ILE A 23 2.94 -1.83 17.39
CA ILE A 23 4.36 -1.48 17.63
C ILE A 23 4.41 -0.18 18.43
N ASP A 24 5.15 -0.18 19.54
CA ASP A 24 5.40 1.05 20.30
C ASP A 24 6.35 1.98 19.53
N PRO A 25 6.23 3.32 19.66
CA PRO A 25 7.04 4.27 18.89
C PRO A 25 8.56 4.13 19.05
N GLU A 26 9.01 3.50 20.14
CA GLU A 26 10.43 3.26 20.43
C GLU A 26 10.99 1.93 19.88
N ASP A 27 10.13 1.03 19.41
CA ASP A 27 10.48 -0.36 19.10
C ASP A 27 10.80 -0.64 17.62
N ALA A 28 10.52 0.30 16.71
CA ALA A 28 10.75 0.12 15.28
C ALA A 28 11.43 1.31 14.62
N ASP A 29 12.29 1.00 13.65
CA ASP A 29 12.82 1.99 12.71
C ASP A 29 11.73 2.39 11.71
N ASP A 30 11.32 3.65 11.79
CA ASP A 30 10.37 4.28 10.86
C ASP A 30 10.75 4.05 9.39
N SER A 31 12.04 3.94 9.09
CA SER A 31 12.53 3.71 7.73
C SER A 31 12.04 2.37 7.15
N VAL A 32 11.82 1.36 8.00
CA VAL A 32 11.27 0.06 7.58
C VAL A 32 9.77 0.16 7.31
N LEU A 33 9.03 0.86 8.18
CA LEU A 33 7.60 1.07 8.00
C LEU A 33 7.29 1.87 6.73
N LEU A 34 8.10 2.90 6.44
CA LEU A 34 8.00 3.68 5.20
C LEU A 34 8.31 2.83 3.96
N ARG A 35 9.24 1.86 4.05
CA ARG A 35 9.50 0.93 2.94
C ARG A 35 8.32 0.00 2.69
N PHE A 36 7.68 -0.52 3.75
CA PHE A 36 6.47 -1.32 3.61
C PHE A 36 5.32 -0.50 3.04
N SER A 37 5.08 0.71 3.52
CA SER A 37 4.06 1.62 2.98
C SER A 37 4.26 1.84 1.48
N GLY A 38 5.47 2.23 1.06
CA GLY A 38 5.78 2.43 -0.34
C GLY A 38 5.65 1.17 -1.19
N ALA A 39 5.99 -0.01 -0.65
CA ALA A 39 5.79 -1.27 -1.33
C ALA A 39 4.30 -1.64 -1.46
N ALA A 40 3.50 -1.40 -0.43
CA ALA A 40 2.07 -1.69 -0.43
C ALA A 40 1.34 -0.86 -1.49
N VAL A 41 1.65 0.44 -1.58
CA VAL A 41 1.07 1.31 -2.61
C VAL A 41 1.41 0.82 -4.01
N ARG A 42 2.69 0.50 -4.27
CA ARG A 42 3.10 -0.04 -5.58
C ARG A 42 2.41 -1.37 -5.90
N SER A 43 2.20 -2.23 -4.91
CA SER A 43 1.46 -3.48 -5.08
C SER A 43 -0.01 -3.24 -5.42
N PHE A 44 -0.67 -2.28 -4.77
CA PHE A 44 -2.04 -1.87 -5.10
C PHE A 44 -2.14 -1.30 -6.52
N GLU A 45 -1.25 -0.36 -6.88
CA GLU A 45 -1.22 0.23 -8.23
C GLU A 45 -0.98 -0.83 -9.30
N HIS A 46 -0.04 -1.76 -9.09
CA HIS A 46 0.22 -2.85 -10.02
C HIS A 46 -0.97 -3.81 -10.15
N LYS A 47 -1.60 -4.16 -9.02
CA LYS A 47 -2.74 -5.08 -8.99
C LYS A 47 -3.97 -4.53 -9.72
N THR A 48 -4.21 -3.24 -9.55
CA THR A 48 -5.44 -2.58 -10.03
C THR A 48 -5.23 -1.89 -11.37
N GLY A 49 -4.00 -1.60 -11.78
CA GLY A 49 -3.73 -0.71 -12.92
C GLY A 49 -4.04 0.76 -12.63
N ARG A 50 -4.39 1.11 -11.39
CA ARG A 50 -4.68 2.49 -10.98
C ARG A 50 -3.40 3.23 -10.60
N LYS A 51 -3.46 4.56 -10.70
CA LYS A 51 -2.50 5.48 -10.10
C LYS A 51 -3.13 6.09 -8.85
N LEU A 52 -2.56 5.83 -7.67
CA LEU A 52 -3.09 6.27 -6.39
C LEU A 52 -2.61 7.69 -6.06
N PHE A 53 -3.52 8.51 -5.55
CA PHE A 53 -3.28 9.87 -5.08
C PHE A 53 -3.89 10.05 -3.69
N ARG A 54 -3.23 10.82 -2.80
CA ARG A 54 -3.71 11.02 -1.42
C ARG A 54 -4.94 11.92 -1.39
N GLY A 55 -4.92 13.02 -2.15
CA GLY A 55 -6.04 13.94 -2.26
C GLY A 55 -6.26 14.46 -3.68
N ALA A 56 -7.36 15.16 -3.89
CA ALA A 56 -7.70 15.76 -5.17
C ALA A 56 -6.65 16.78 -5.65
N ASP A 57 -6.00 17.48 -4.72
CA ASP A 57 -4.95 18.47 -5.01
C ASP A 57 -3.66 17.84 -5.56
N ASP A 58 -3.44 16.53 -5.35
CA ASP A 58 -2.28 15.80 -5.85
C ASP A 58 -2.48 15.30 -7.30
N VAL A 59 -3.71 15.37 -7.82
CA VAL A 59 -4.04 14.84 -9.14
C VAL A 59 -3.61 15.83 -10.23
N PRO A 60 -2.77 15.42 -11.20
CA PRO A 60 -2.32 16.32 -12.25
C PRO A 60 -3.48 16.71 -13.19
N ASN A 61 -3.33 17.86 -13.86
CA ASN A 61 -4.22 18.32 -14.92
C ASN A 61 -3.52 18.19 -16.29
N PRO A 62 -4.04 17.41 -17.25
CA PRO A 62 -5.30 16.67 -17.21
C PRO A 62 -5.28 15.44 -16.28
N VAL A 63 -6.46 15.13 -15.73
CA VAL A 63 -6.65 13.98 -14.84
C VAL A 63 -6.35 12.68 -15.60
N PRO A 64 -5.43 11.83 -15.11
CA PRO A 64 -5.16 10.54 -15.73
C PRO A 64 -6.41 9.64 -15.68
N PRO A 65 -6.74 8.89 -16.74
CA PRO A 65 -7.94 8.06 -16.78
C PRO A 65 -7.94 6.93 -15.73
N ASN A 66 -6.75 6.53 -15.27
CA ASN A 66 -6.57 5.51 -14.25
C ASN A 66 -6.33 6.10 -12.84
N ALA A 67 -6.54 7.40 -12.62
CA ALA A 67 -6.41 8.01 -11.31
C ALA A 67 -7.44 7.43 -10.32
N VAL A 68 -7.03 7.24 -9.07
CA VAL A 68 -7.90 6.92 -7.93
C VAL A 68 -7.41 7.67 -6.70
N LEU A 69 -8.35 8.15 -5.89
CA LEU A 69 -8.04 8.78 -4.62
C LEU A 69 -7.98 7.72 -3.52
N LEU A 70 -7.12 7.95 -2.53
CA LEU A 70 -7.08 7.16 -1.31
C LEU A 70 -8.43 7.27 -0.59
N ASP A 71 -9.01 6.12 -0.28
CA ASP A 71 -10.18 5.98 0.58
C ASP A 71 -9.91 4.93 1.65
N HIS A 72 -10.88 4.72 2.55
CA HIS A 72 -10.73 3.80 3.69
C HIS A 72 -10.53 2.33 3.27
N ASP A 73 -11.09 1.89 2.14
CA ASP A 73 -10.95 0.51 1.68
C ASP A 73 -9.53 0.28 1.11
N ILE A 74 -9.02 1.26 0.36
CA ILE A 74 -7.63 1.25 -0.12
C ILE A 74 -6.68 1.31 1.08
N GLU A 75 -6.91 2.20 2.04
CA GLU A 75 -6.09 2.33 3.25
C GLU A 75 -5.99 1.00 4.01
N LEU A 76 -7.12 0.36 4.27
CA LEU A 76 -7.17 -0.94 4.93
C LEU A 76 -6.46 -2.03 4.10
N ALA A 77 -6.61 -2.04 2.78
CA ALA A 77 -5.91 -2.98 1.91
C ALA A 77 -4.39 -2.84 2.06
N LEU A 78 -3.88 -1.60 2.02
CA LEU A 78 -2.46 -1.31 2.20
C LEU A 78 -1.97 -1.79 3.58
N LEU A 79 -2.72 -1.49 4.66
CA LEU A 79 -2.38 -1.91 6.01
C LEU A 79 -2.33 -3.44 6.15
N LEU A 80 -3.32 -4.17 5.62
CA LEU A 80 -3.33 -5.64 5.65
C LEU A 80 -2.11 -6.25 4.94
N LEU A 81 -1.67 -5.64 3.84
CA LEU A 81 -0.47 -6.08 3.13
C LEU A 81 0.81 -5.79 3.92
N ILE A 82 0.87 -4.64 4.59
CA ILE A 82 1.97 -4.27 5.50
C ILE A 82 2.03 -5.24 6.69
N GLY A 83 0.89 -5.52 7.33
CA GLY A 83 0.79 -6.48 8.43
C GLY A 83 1.27 -7.88 8.03
N HIS A 84 0.88 -8.32 6.83
CA HIS A 84 1.34 -9.59 6.29
C HIS A 84 2.87 -9.65 6.12
N TRP A 85 3.50 -8.65 5.52
CA TRP A 85 4.95 -8.63 5.34
C TRP A 85 5.73 -8.41 6.64
N HIS A 86 5.17 -7.66 7.59
CA HIS A 86 5.77 -7.48 8.90
C HIS A 86 5.86 -8.83 9.65
N ALA A 87 4.78 -9.61 9.64
CA ALA A 87 4.73 -10.93 10.26
C ALA A 87 5.52 -12.00 9.48
N ASN A 88 5.61 -11.88 8.14
CA ASN A 88 6.23 -12.85 7.26
C ASN A 88 7.33 -12.17 6.42
N ARG A 89 8.50 -11.97 7.03
CA ARG A 89 9.62 -11.22 6.40
C ARG A 89 10.31 -11.98 5.27
N GLU A 90 10.23 -13.30 5.29
CA GLU A 90 10.81 -14.19 4.30
C GLU A 90 9.79 -15.29 3.98
N ALA A 91 9.77 -15.74 2.74
CA ALA A 91 8.99 -16.91 2.37
C ALA A 91 9.68 -18.16 2.96
N THR A 92 9.11 -18.73 4.03
CA THR A 92 9.64 -19.96 4.64
C THR A 92 8.70 -21.14 4.37
N SER A 93 9.14 -22.06 3.49
CA SER A 93 8.59 -23.39 3.15
C SER A 93 7.44 -23.51 2.11
N ASP A 94 7.40 -24.69 1.47
CA ASP A 94 6.59 -25.07 0.29
C ASP A 94 5.05 -25.05 0.47
N VAL A 95 4.54 -24.82 1.69
CA VAL A 95 3.10 -24.99 2.03
C VAL A 95 2.37 -23.65 2.23
N VAL A 96 3.09 -22.52 2.34
CA VAL A 96 2.44 -21.20 2.50
C VAL A 96 2.08 -20.63 1.12
N LEU A 97 0.94 -21.06 0.59
CA LEU A 97 0.40 -20.61 -0.70
C LEU A 97 -0.13 -19.16 -0.70
N ALA A 98 -0.13 -18.47 0.44
CA ALA A 98 -0.59 -17.08 0.50
C ALA A 98 0.56 -16.11 0.18
N ASN A 99 0.89 -15.96 -1.11
CA ASN A 99 1.84 -14.95 -1.58
C ASN A 99 1.34 -13.50 -1.35
N ILE A 100 0.02 -13.32 -1.19
CA ILE A 100 -0.67 -12.05 -0.93
C ILE A 100 -1.87 -12.35 0.00
N PRO A 101 -2.15 -11.54 1.03
CA PRO A 101 -3.28 -11.78 1.93
C PRO A 101 -4.63 -11.61 1.22
N GLN A 102 -5.59 -12.53 1.48
CA GLN A 102 -6.92 -12.52 0.87
C GLN A 102 -7.69 -11.20 1.09
N GLY A 103 -7.56 -10.59 2.27
CA GLY A 103 -8.22 -9.30 2.54
C GLY A 103 -7.73 -8.16 1.65
N PHE A 104 -6.42 -8.13 1.32
CA PHE A 104 -5.91 -7.17 0.32
C PHE A 104 -6.53 -7.43 -1.05
N GLU A 105 -6.62 -8.70 -1.47
CA GLU A 105 -7.23 -9.08 -2.74
C GLU A 105 -8.69 -8.63 -2.82
N GLU A 106 -9.48 -8.91 -1.80
CA GLU A 106 -10.90 -8.56 -1.73
C GLU A 106 -11.12 -7.05 -1.80
N LEU A 107 -10.31 -6.26 -1.10
CA LEU A 107 -10.41 -4.80 -1.10
C LEU A 107 -9.85 -4.17 -2.38
N ALA A 108 -8.78 -4.72 -2.97
CA ALA A 108 -8.16 -4.15 -4.16
C ALA A 108 -8.91 -4.50 -5.46
N ASN A 109 -9.52 -5.68 -5.56
CA ASN A 109 -10.15 -6.15 -6.80
C ASN A 109 -11.23 -5.21 -7.39
N PRO A 110 -12.12 -4.58 -6.60
CA PRO A 110 -13.09 -3.61 -7.10
C PRO A 110 -12.48 -2.40 -7.82
N TYR A 111 -11.24 -2.04 -7.51
CA TYR A 111 -10.55 -0.88 -8.09
C TYR A 111 -9.89 -1.16 -9.43
N ARG A 112 -9.92 -2.41 -9.92
CA ARG A 112 -9.26 -2.80 -11.15
C ARG A 112 -9.73 -1.92 -12.32
N TRP A 113 -8.75 -1.44 -13.07
CA TRP A 113 -8.91 -0.59 -14.23
C TRP A 113 -8.49 -1.37 -15.47
N TRP A 114 -9.31 -1.27 -16.51
CA TRP A 114 -8.99 -1.78 -17.83
C TRP A 114 -8.95 -0.58 -18.77
N PRO A 115 -7.84 -0.37 -19.49
CA PRO A 115 -7.83 0.60 -20.58
C PRO A 115 -8.83 0.15 -21.65
N ASP A 116 -9.60 1.11 -22.17
CA ASP A 116 -10.43 0.93 -23.38
C ASP A 116 -9.56 0.68 -24.62
#